data_AF-A0A336NCV8-F1
#
_entry.id   AF-A0A336NCV8-F1
#
_cell.length_a   1.000
_cell.length_b   1.000
_cell.length_c   1.000
_cell.angle_alpha   90.00
_cell.angle_beta   90.00
_cell.angle_gamma   90.00
#
_symmetry.space_group_name_H-M   'P 1'
#
loop_
_entity.id
_entity.type
_entity.pdbx_description
1 polymer ?
#
loop_
_entity_poly.entity_id
_entity_poly.type
_entity_poly.pdbx_seq_one_letter_code
_entity_poly.pdbx_strand_id
1 'polypeptide(L)'
;MNKVLVTTLLLCTGIITAGCEKTYSVAEFKKDKNLRFEWDARCGFAGTSKNCENMRLAFLELEKEYEAQAAERERQAEENDRKRYEEFMAKQKADLEKMEANTQKKLAEQKAKERAEEERRAKERAAEEQQNNN
;
A
#
# COMPACT_ATOMS: atom_id res chain seq x y z
N MET A 1 -60.47 -36.17 -38.44
CA MET A 1 -59.07 -35.68 -38.47
C MET A 1 -59.12 -34.18 -38.19
N ASN A 2 -58.83 -33.73 -36.96
CA ASN A 2 -58.75 -32.31 -36.56
C ASN A 2 -58.22 -32.16 -35.13
N LYS A 3 -58.42 -33.18 -34.28
CA LYS A 3 -57.93 -33.20 -32.89
C LYS A 3 -56.40 -33.26 -32.78
N VAL A 4 -55.75 -34.01 -33.67
CA VAL A 4 -54.28 -34.14 -33.70
C VAL A 4 -53.61 -32.82 -34.06
N LEU A 5 -54.13 -32.08 -35.05
CA LEU A 5 -53.56 -30.79 -35.47
C LEU A 5 -53.63 -29.73 -34.36
N VAL A 6 -54.73 -29.68 -33.60
CA VAL A 6 -54.89 -28.74 -32.48
C VAL A 6 -53.91 -29.04 -31.35
N THR A 7 -53.68 -30.31 -31.02
CA THR A 7 -52.68 -30.70 -30.01
C THR A 7 -51.26 -30.40 -30.46
N THR A 8 -50.92 -30.59 -31.74
CA THR A 8 -49.59 -30.25 -32.26
C THR A 8 -49.36 -28.74 -32.26
N LEU A 9 -50.37 -27.94 -32.62
CA LEU A 9 -50.28 -26.48 -32.58
C LEU A 9 -50.03 -25.95 -31.15
N LEU A 10 -50.77 -26.48 -30.17
CA LEU A 10 -50.64 -26.09 -28.75
C LEU A 10 -49.26 -26.44 -28.19
N LEU A 11 -48.73 -27.62 -28.52
CA LEU A 11 -47.35 -28.03 -28.16
C LEU A 11 -46.30 -27.11 -28.80
N CYS A 12 -46.48 -26.67 -30.05
CA CYS A 12 -45.55 -25.74 -30.69
C CYS A 12 -45.55 -24.35 -30.03
N THR A 13 -46.69 -23.82 -29.59
CA THR A 13 -46.73 -22.56 -28.81
C THR A 13 -46.12 -22.69 -27.41
N GLY A 14 -46.19 -23.87 -26.79
CA GLY A 14 -45.54 -24.12 -25.49
C GLY A 14 -44.02 -24.21 -25.57
N ILE A 15 -43.49 -24.77 -26.66
CA ILE A 15 -42.03 -24.97 -26.86
C ILE A 15 -41.27 -23.67 -27.12
N ILE A 16 -41.94 -22.60 -27.59
CA ILE A 16 -41.29 -21.28 -27.83
C ILE A 16 -40.83 -20.63 -26.51
N THR A 17 -41.36 -21.06 -25.36
CA THR A 17 -40.92 -20.53 -24.05
C THR A 17 -39.61 -21.15 -23.54
N ALA A 18 -39.08 -22.20 -24.19
CA ALA A 18 -37.82 -22.85 -23.82
C ALA A 18 -36.56 -22.19 -24.45
N GLY A 19 -36.68 -20.98 -25.01
CA GLY A 19 -35.57 -20.27 -25.68
C GLY A 19 -35.24 -18.88 -25.12
N CYS A 20 -35.95 -18.39 -24.10
CA CYS A 20 -35.60 -17.11 -23.47
C CYS A 20 -34.52 -17.33 -22.39
N GLU A 21 -33.26 -17.48 -22.81
CA GLU A 21 -32.15 -17.35 -21.87
C GLU A 21 -32.25 -15.98 -21.19
N LYS A 22 -32.27 -15.97 -19.85
CA LYS A 22 -32.32 -14.73 -19.06
C LYS A 22 -31.20 -13.81 -19.54
N THR A 23 -31.53 -12.58 -19.93
CA THR A 23 -30.51 -11.57 -20.20
C THR A 23 -30.03 -11.01 -18.86
N TYR A 24 -28.80 -11.32 -18.48
CA TYR A 24 -28.14 -10.82 -17.29
C TYR A 24 -27.55 -9.44 -17.57
N SER A 25 -27.71 -8.53 -16.62
CA SER A 25 -27.11 -7.20 -16.67
C SER A 25 -25.62 -7.23 -16.34
N VAL A 26 -24.90 -6.17 -16.75
CA VAL A 26 -23.50 -5.94 -16.36
C VAL A 26 -23.34 -5.95 -14.84
N ALA A 27 -24.28 -5.33 -14.10
CA ALA A 27 -24.23 -5.29 -12.64
C ALA A 27 -24.39 -6.66 -11.98
N GLU A 28 -25.25 -7.53 -12.52
CA GLU A 28 -25.37 -8.93 -12.07
C GLU A 28 -24.06 -9.68 -12.33
N PHE A 29 -23.49 -9.52 -13.53
CA PHE A 29 -22.20 -10.11 -13.84
C PHE A 29 -21.11 -9.59 -12.93
N LYS A 30 -21.01 -8.29 -12.60
CA LYS A 30 -19.94 -7.78 -11.70
C LYS A 30 -20.00 -8.35 -10.29
N LYS A 31 -21.21 -8.61 -9.78
CA LYS A 31 -21.42 -9.13 -8.42
C LYS A 31 -21.14 -10.63 -8.31
N ASP A 32 -21.55 -11.41 -9.31
CA ASP A 32 -21.47 -12.87 -9.25
C ASP A 32 -20.31 -13.43 -10.08
N LYS A 33 -19.27 -13.89 -9.39
CA LYS A 33 -18.08 -14.50 -9.99
C LYS A 33 -18.38 -15.85 -10.66
N ASN A 34 -19.30 -16.64 -10.10
CA ASN A 34 -19.63 -17.95 -10.66
C ASN A 34 -20.43 -17.79 -11.95
N LEU A 35 -21.38 -16.84 -11.96
CA LEU A 35 -22.11 -16.48 -13.18
C LEU A 35 -21.17 -16.03 -14.29
N ARG A 36 -20.16 -15.20 -13.99
CA ARG A 36 -19.15 -14.80 -14.98
C ARG A 36 -18.38 -15.99 -15.53
N PHE A 37 -17.93 -16.93 -14.71
CA PHE A 37 -17.18 -18.09 -15.20
C PHE A 37 -18.03 -19.04 -16.03
N GLU A 38 -19.28 -19.28 -15.64
CA GLU A 38 -20.19 -20.10 -16.44
C GLU A 38 -20.39 -19.48 -17.82
N TRP A 39 -20.63 -18.17 -17.85
CA TRP A 39 -20.83 -17.45 -19.11
C TRP A 39 -19.54 -17.30 -19.91
N ASP A 40 -18.38 -17.17 -19.28
CA ASP A 40 -17.09 -17.17 -19.97
C ASP A 40 -16.86 -18.49 -20.72
N ALA A 41 -17.13 -19.63 -20.07
CA ALA A 41 -17.07 -20.94 -20.70
C ALA A 41 -18.11 -21.12 -21.82
N ARG A 42 -19.33 -20.62 -21.64
CA ARG A 42 -20.41 -20.67 -22.66
C ARG A 42 -20.11 -19.77 -23.86
N CYS A 43 -19.58 -18.58 -23.62
CA CYS A 43 -19.28 -17.60 -24.66
C CYS A 43 -18.03 -17.98 -25.45
N GLY A 44 -17.02 -18.55 -24.78
CA GLY A 44 -15.71 -18.76 -25.36
C GLY A 44 -15.17 -17.48 -26.03
N PHE A 45 -14.32 -17.66 -27.04
CA PHE A 45 -13.71 -16.54 -27.75
C PHE A 45 -14.70 -15.79 -28.68
N ALA A 46 -15.62 -16.52 -29.32
CA ALA A 46 -16.43 -16.00 -30.42
C ALA A 46 -17.93 -15.80 -30.10
N GLY A 47 -18.37 -16.07 -28.87
CA GLY A 47 -19.78 -15.91 -28.49
C GLY A 47 -20.23 -14.45 -28.59
N THR A 48 -21.34 -14.20 -29.27
CA THR A 48 -21.88 -12.87 -29.56
C THR A 48 -23.25 -12.61 -28.92
N SER A 49 -23.71 -13.49 -28.02
CA SER A 49 -24.98 -13.27 -27.33
C SER A 49 -24.91 -11.99 -26.48
N LYS A 50 -26.08 -11.40 -26.18
CA LYS A 50 -26.13 -10.19 -25.35
C LYS A 50 -25.51 -10.40 -23.97
N ASN A 51 -25.63 -11.61 -23.43
CA ASN A 51 -24.98 -12.00 -22.18
C ASN A 51 -23.46 -12.06 -22.30
N CYS A 52 -22.92 -12.52 -23.44
CA CYS A 52 -21.47 -12.46 -23.69
C CYS A 52 -20.96 -11.02 -23.72
N GLU A 53 -21.67 -10.11 -24.38
CA GLU A 53 -21.32 -8.69 -24.39
C GLU A 53 -21.36 -8.09 -22.97
N ASN A 54 -22.44 -8.33 -22.24
CA ASN A 54 -22.61 -7.80 -20.88
C ASN A 54 -21.57 -8.36 -19.91
N MET A 55 -21.22 -9.64 -20.05
CA MET A 55 -20.17 -10.27 -19.25
C MET A 55 -18.79 -9.67 -19.58
N ARG A 56 -18.44 -9.50 -20.87
CA ARG A 56 -17.15 -8.90 -21.25
C ARG A 56 -17.03 -7.47 -20.75
N LEU A 57 -18.10 -6.69 -20.85
CA LEU A 57 -18.15 -5.34 -20.31
C LEU A 57 -17.98 -5.35 -18.77
N ALA A 58 -18.63 -6.29 -18.07
CA ALA A 58 -18.46 -6.44 -16.62
C ALA A 58 -17.01 -6.79 -16.22
N PHE A 59 -16.32 -7.63 -17.00
CA PHE A 59 -14.90 -7.92 -16.78
C PHE A 59 -14.03 -6.68 -16.94
N LEU A 60 -14.21 -5.93 -18.03
CA LEU A 60 -13.44 -4.70 -18.29
C LEU A 60 -13.67 -3.64 -17.21
N GLU A 61 -14.91 -3.49 -16.71
CA GLU A 61 -15.19 -2.57 -15.61
C GLU A 61 -14.56 -3.02 -14.29
N LEU A 62 -14.61 -4.31 -13.97
CA LEU A 62 -13.96 -4.86 -12.77
C LEU A 62 -12.44 -4.71 -12.83
N GLU A 63 -11.83 -4.96 -13.99
CA GLU A 63 -10.40 -4.79 -14.20
C GLU A 63 -9.97 -3.35 -13.89
N LYS A 64 -10.67 -2.36 -14.47
CA LYS A 64 -10.43 -0.94 -14.18
C LYS A 64 -10.61 -0.59 -12.71
N GLU A 65 -11.62 -1.16 -12.04
CA GLU A 65 -11.82 -0.95 -10.60
C GLU A 65 -10.64 -1.51 -9.78
N TYR A 66 -10.15 -2.70 -10.13
CA TYR A 66 -9.01 -3.31 -9.46
C TYR A 66 -7.71 -2.56 -9.71
N GLU A 67 -7.48 -2.09 -10.95
CA GLU A 67 -6.34 -1.24 -11.30
C GLU A 67 -6.36 0.07 -10.50
N ALA A 68 -7.52 0.74 -10.44
CA ALA A 68 -7.67 1.96 -9.66
C ALA A 68 -7.40 1.75 -8.16
N GLN A 69 -7.89 0.64 -7.60
CA GLN A 69 -7.62 0.27 -6.21
C GLN A 69 -6.14 -0.08 -5.98
N ALA A 70 -5.49 -0.74 -6.94
CA ALA A 70 -4.07 -1.07 -6.85
C ALA A 70 -3.21 0.20 -6.88
N ALA A 71 -3.48 1.11 -7.81
CA ALA A 71 -2.81 2.40 -7.89
C ALA A 71 -3.01 3.23 -6.62
N GLU A 72 -4.20 3.22 -6.02
CA GLU A 72 -4.45 3.90 -4.75
C GLU A 72 -3.63 3.30 -3.60
N ARG A 73 -3.57 1.98 -3.49
CA ARG A 73 -2.73 1.32 -2.48
C ARG A 73 -1.25 1.62 -2.65
N GLU A 74 -0.77 1.69 -3.90
CA GLU A 74 0.61 2.06 -4.21
C GLU A 74 0.92 3.49 -3.78
N ARG A 75 0.06 4.46 -4.11
CA ARG A 75 0.21 5.84 -3.65
C ARG A 75 0.26 5.96 -2.13
N GLN A 76 -0.61 5.23 -1.42
CA GLN A 76 -0.62 5.21 0.03
C GLN A 76 0.66 4.58 0.61
N ALA A 77 1.17 3.52 -0.02
CA ALA A 77 2.43 2.90 0.39
C ALA A 77 3.61 3.85 0.22
N GLU A 78 3.72 4.54 -0.93
CA GLU A 78 4.75 5.54 -1.19
C GLU A 78 4.69 6.70 -0.19
N GLU A 79 3.50 7.22 0.12
CA GLU A 79 3.34 8.28 1.10
C GLU A 79 3.77 7.84 2.50
N ASN A 80 3.39 6.63 2.91
CA ASN A 80 3.76 6.07 4.21
C ASN A 80 5.28 5.82 4.30
N ASP A 81 5.89 5.30 3.24
CA ASP A 81 7.34 5.10 3.18
C ASP A 81 8.11 6.41 3.23
N ARG A 82 7.62 7.46 2.55
CA ARG A 82 8.19 8.81 2.63
C ARG A 82 8.13 9.35 4.06
N LYS A 83 6.96 9.29 4.71
CA LYS A 83 6.81 9.73 6.11
C LYS A 83 7.74 8.98 7.05
N ARG A 84 7.81 7.65 6.91
CA ARG A 84 8.72 6.80 7.72
C ARG A 84 10.18 7.19 7.52
N TYR A 85 10.58 7.49 6.29
CA TYR A 85 11.93 7.94 5.98
C TYR A 85 12.22 9.32 6.59
N GLU A 86 11.31 10.27 6.46
CA GLU A 86 11.44 11.60 7.08
C GLU A 86 11.56 11.52 8.61
N GLU A 87 10.71 10.72 9.27
CA GLU A 87 10.77 10.48 10.70
C GLU A 87 12.11 9.85 11.13
N PHE A 88 12.58 8.85 10.39
CA PHE A 88 13.86 8.20 10.64
C PHE A 88 15.03 9.19 10.52
N MET A 89 15.04 10.01 9.46
CA MET A 89 16.09 11.01 9.25
C MET A 89 16.05 12.10 10.32
N ALA A 90 14.85 12.56 10.72
CA ALA A 90 14.69 13.52 11.80
C ALA A 90 15.24 12.97 13.13
N LYS A 91 14.95 11.69 13.43
CA LYS A 91 15.46 11.02 14.63
C LYS A 91 16.99 10.90 14.60
N GLN A 92 17.58 10.45 13.49
CA GLN A 92 19.03 10.37 13.36
C GLN A 92 19.70 11.74 13.55
N LYS A 93 19.13 12.80 12.95
CA LYS A 93 19.64 14.16 13.12
C LYS A 93 19.62 14.58 14.59
N ALA A 94 18.50 14.36 15.29
CA ALA A 94 18.40 14.68 16.71
C ALA A 94 19.39 13.89 17.58
N ASP A 95 19.64 12.61 17.25
CA ASP A 95 20.61 11.79 17.97
C ASP A 95 22.06 12.24 17.71
N LEU A 96 22.38 12.65 16.48
CA LEU A 96 23.68 13.24 16.14
C LEU A 96 23.91 14.56 16.90
N GLU A 97 22.93 15.46 16.91
CA GLU A 97 23.02 16.73 17.65
C GLU A 97 23.25 16.50 19.15
N LYS A 98 22.57 15.50 19.75
CA LYS A 98 22.80 15.10 21.15
C LYS A 98 24.20 14.54 21.36
N MET A 99 24.70 13.70 20.46
CA MET A 99 26.04 13.14 20.55
C MET A 99 27.11 14.24 20.44
N GLU A 100 26.95 15.18 19.53
CA GLU A 100 27.83 16.33 19.37
C GLU A 100 27.84 17.21 20.63
N ALA A 101 26.67 17.57 21.15
CA ALA A 101 26.56 18.35 22.38
C ALA A 101 27.23 17.65 23.58
N ASN A 102 26.99 16.34 23.74
CA ASN A 102 27.62 15.54 24.78
C ASN A 102 29.14 15.47 24.62
N THR A 103 29.63 15.36 23.38
CA THR A 103 31.06 15.33 23.07
C THR A 103 31.72 16.66 23.39
N GLN A 104 31.11 17.77 22.99
CA GLN A 104 31.60 19.11 23.32
C GLN A 104 31.64 19.35 24.83
N LYS A 105 30.59 18.93 25.55
CA LYS A 105 30.56 19.02 27.02
C LYS A 105 31.72 18.25 27.67
N LYS A 106 31.95 17.00 27.26
CA LYS A 106 33.07 16.19 27.78
C LYS A 106 34.42 16.82 27.49
N LEU A 107 34.60 17.36 26.28
CA LEU A 107 35.84 18.03 25.90
C LEU A 107 36.07 19.31 26.72
N ALA A 108 35.02 20.09 26.98
CA ALA A 108 35.10 21.27 27.82
C ALA A 108 35.43 20.91 29.28
N GLU A 109 34.83 19.85 29.83
CA GLU A 109 35.14 19.34 31.17
C GLU A 109 36.59 18.84 31.27
N GLN A 110 37.09 18.13 30.26
CA GLN A 110 38.50 17.70 30.20
C GLN A 110 39.45 18.89 30.19
N LYS A 111 39.23 19.86 29.30
CA LYS A 111 40.04 21.09 29.23
C LYS A 111 39.99 21.91 30.53
N ALA A 112 38.86 21.91 31.24
CA ALA A 112 38.76 22.58 32.54
C ALA A 112 39.59 21.86 33.60
N LYS A 113 39.56 20.51 33.63
CA LYS A 113 40.38 19.70 34.55
C LYS A 113 41.86 19.86 34.29
N GLU A 114 42.29 19.82 33.03
CA GLU A 114 43.70 20.03 32.63
C GLU A 114 44.20 21.40 33.07
N ARG A 115 43.45 22.47 32.81
CA ARG A 115 43.81 23.83 33.26
C ARG A 115 43.91 23.95 34.77
N ALA A 116 42.96 23.37 35.52
CA ALA A 116 43.00 23.39 36.98
C ALA A 116 44.20 22.60 37.54
N GLU A 117 44.56 21.49 36.91
CA GLU A 117 45.74 20.71 37.28
C GLU A 117 47.05 21.46 36.95
N GLU A 118 47.13 22.09 35.79
CA GLU A 118 48.28 22.91 35.40
C GLU A 118 48.47 24.10 36.36
N GLU A 119 47.38 24.80 36.71
CA GLU A 119 47.42 25.90 37.68
C GLU A 119 47.87 25.40 39.06
N ARG A 120 47.40 24.23 39.50
CA ARG A 120 47.83 23.62 40.77
C ARG A 120 49.34 23.32 40.73
N ARG A 121 49.82 22.67 39.67
CA ARG A 121 51.25 22.37 39.48
C ARG A 121 52.11 23.62 39.38
N ALA A 122 51.60 24.71 38.79
CA ALA A 122 52.29 25.99 38.75
C ALA A 122 52.41 26.65 40.13
N LYS A 123 51.34 26.61 40.94
CA LYS A 123 51.35 27.10 42.33
C LYS A 123 52.29 26.28 43.22
N GLU A 124 52.29 24.96 43.07
CA GLU A 124 53.21 24.06 43.79
C GLU A 124 54.67 24.41 43.47
N ARG A 125 55.04 24.53 42.18
CA ARG A 125 56.39 24.93 41.76
C ARG A 125 56.80 26.30 42.31
N ALA A 126 55.92 27.29 42.25
CA ALA A 126 56.21 28.62 42.77
C ALA A 126 56.41 28.63 44.31
N ALA A 127 55.68 27.79 45.05
CA ALA A 127 55.85 27.65 46.49
C ALA A 127 57.18 26.96 46.85
N GLU A 128 57.58 25.91 46.10
CA GLU A 128 58.88 25.24 46.27
C GLU A 128 60.05 26.19 46.00
N GLU A 129 59.97 27.01 44.94
CA GLU A 129 61.00 28.00 44.62
C GLU A 129 61.12 29.09 45.69
N GLN A 130 60.03 29.50 46.33
CA GLN A 130 60.07 30.46 47.46
C GLN A 130 60.69 29.86 48.72
N GLN A 131 60.47 28.56 48.98
CA GLN A 131 61.07 27.88 50.14
C GLN A 131 62.58 27.64 49.95
N ASN A 132 63.04 27.41 48.72
CA ASN A 132 64.46 27.16 48.43
C ASN A 132 65.32 28.43 48.38
N ASN A 133 64.71 29.62 48.34
CA ASN A 133 65.39 30.92 48.28
C ASN A 133 65.39 31.71 49.61
N ASN A 134 64.95 31.09 50.71
CA ASN A 134 64.97 31.61 52.09
C ASN A 134 65.92 30.75 52.95
#